data_AF-A0A150GHF4-F1
#
_entry.id   AF-A0A150GHF4-F1
#
_cell.length_a   1.000
_cell.length_b   1.000
_cell.length_c   1.000
_cell.angle_alpha   90.00
_cell.angle_beta   90.00
_cell.angle_gamma   90.00
#
_symmetry.space_group_name_H-M   'P 1'
#
loop_
_entity.id
_entity.type
_entity.pdbx_description
1 polymer ?
#
loop_
_entity_poly.entity_id
_entity_poly.type
_entity_poly.pdbx_seq_one_letter_code
_entity_poly.pdbx_strand_id
1 'polypeptide(L)'
;MLGPDGQPLEVVPVEKTGEDAWAGVARVDRGSSAQFDWTSAATLVAGDLAALLVFAAAGRANHGEGGGAEVISTALPFILGWFATAPLLGGFGAEARKQGVQPAALTAAKCWAVGIPTGLLLRGLLRGYVPPVPFIAVSMAVNGVLLVGWRSALAAATKPAEPDTVKTRRDRRGNPFEFLELLMSLTKRW
;
A
#
# COMPACT_ATOMS: atom_id res chain seq x y z
N MET A 1 48.47 -13.44 36.57
CA MET A 1 49.86 -13.48 36.08
C MET A 1 50.31 -12.04 35.89
N LEU A 2 51.45 -11.66 36.46
CA LEU A 2 52.02 -10.32 36.25
C LEU A 2 52.84 -10.33 34.96
N GLY A 3 52.74 -9.27 34.18
CA GLY A 3 53.54 -9.11 32.96
C GLY A 3 55.01 -8.84 33.30
N PRO A 4 55.92 -8.87 32.31
CA PRO A 4 57.35 -8.57 32.49
C PRO A 4 57.62 -7.22 33.18
N ASP A 5 56.67 -6.28 33.09
CA ASP A 5 56.79 -4.91 33.60
C ASP A 5 56.13 -4.72 34.99
N GLY A 6 55.72 -5.81 35.66
CA GLY A 6 55.13 -5.76 37.00
C GLY A 6 53.69 -5.23 37.06
N GLN A 7 53.07 -4.95 35.93
CA GLN A 7 51.65 -4.57 35.83
C GLN A 7 50.76 -5.84 35.72
N PRO A 8 49.54 -5.82 36.29
CA PRO A 8 48.60 -6.92 36.14
C PRO A 8 48.16 -7.04 34.68
N LEU A 9 48.29 -8.24 34.09
CA LEU A 9 47.86 -8.52 32.73
C LEU A 9 46.34 -8.47 32.64
N GLU A 10 45.81 -7.45 31.97
CA GLU A 10 44.41 -7.38 31.57
C GLU A 10 44.22 -8.25 30.32
N VAL A 11 43.82 -9.50 30.54
CA VAL A 11 43.49 -10.42 29.45
C VAL A 11 42.11 -10.03 28.93
N VAL A 12 42.09 -9.22 27.87
CA VAL A 12 40.85 -8.91 27.14
C VAL A 12 40.58 -10.06 26.16
N PRO A 13 39.55 -10.89 26.37
CA PRO A 13 39.19 -11.93 25.41
C PRO A 13 38.73 -11.25 24.11
N VAL A 14 39.49 -11.45 23.03
CA VAL A 14 39.18 -10.89 21.70
C VAL A 14 37.96 -11.57 21.07
N GLU A 15 37.59 -12.76 21.55
CA GLU A 15 36.47 -13.54 21.03
C GLU A 15 35.45 -13.79 22.15
N LYS A 16 34.26 -13.18 22.02
CA LYS A 16 33.12 -13.53 22.86
C LYS A 16 32.48 -14.80 22.29
N THR A 17 32.99 -15.96 22.68
CA THR A 17 32.30 -17.25 22.52
C THR A 17 31.13 -17.33 23.50
N GLY A 18 30.11 -16.52 23.26
CA GLY A 18 28.79 -16.61 23.87
C GLY A 18 27.75 -16.92 22.79
N GLU A 19 26.53 -17.25 23.20
CA GLU A 19 25.38 -17.57 22.34
C GLU A 19 25.07 -16.47 21.29
N ASP A 20 25.70 -15.31 21.41
CA ASP A 20 25.64 -14.17 20.49
C ASP A 20 26.55 -14.30 19.26
N ALA A 21 27.56 -15.18 19.27
CA ALA A 21 28.50 -15.36 18.15
C ALA A 21 27.81 -15.87 16.88
N TRP A 22 26.72 -16.61 17.05
CA TRP A 22 25.91 -17.17 15.96
C TRP A 22 24.62 -16.38 15.70
N ALA A 23 24.30 -15.38 16.53
CA ALA A 23 23.11 -14.54 16.38
C ALA A 23 23.25 -13.46 15.29
N GLY A 24 24.46 -13.32 14.70
CA GLY A 24 24.82 -12.23 13.80
C GLY A 24 24.42 -12.37 12.32
N VAL A 25 23.93 -13.52 11.85
CA VAL A 25 23.78 -13.72 10.39
C VAL A 25 22.33 -13.86 9.90
N ALA A 26 21.37 -14.19 10.76
CA ALA A 26 19.99 -14.28 10.29
C ALA A 26 18.97 -14.14 11.43
N ARG A 27 18.78 -12.91 11.92
CA ARG A 27 17.39 -12.52 12.18
C ARG A 27 16.74 -12.36 10.82
N VAL A 28 16.25 -13.49 10.28
CA VAL A 28 15.20 -13.43 9.24
C VAL A 28 14.17 -12.49 9.81
N ASP A 29 14.05 -11.34 9.17
CA ASP A 29 13.06 -10.34 9.47
C ASP A 29 11.73 -11.08 9.38
N ARG A 30 11.23 -11.53 10.53
CA ARG A 30 9.86 -12.02 10.64
C ARG A 30 9.06 -10.74 10.61
N GLY A 31 9.01 -10.15 9.40
CA GLY A 31 8.38 -8.88 9.13
C GLY A 31 7.07 -8.94 9.87
N SER A 32 6.88 -7.98 10.78
CA SER A 32 5.64 -7.80 11.51
C SER A 32 4.54 -8.19 10.53
N SER A 33 3.78 -9.24 10.82
CA SER A 33 2.67 -9.66 9.98
C SER A 33 1.87 -8.39 9.73
N ALA A 34 2.08 -7.77 8.56
CA ALA A 34 1.63 -6.41 8.34
C ALA A 34 0.14 -6.56 8.23
N GLN A 35 -0.55 -6.38 9.36
CA GLN A 35 -1.95 -6.66 9.49
C GLN A 35 -2.61 -5.86 8.39
N PHE A 36 -3.18 -6.56 7.42
CA PHE A 36 -3.66 -5.93 6.20
C PHE A 36 -4.66 -4.87 6.64
N ASP A 37 -4.37 -3.62 6.27
CA ASP A 37 -5.13 -2.45 6.69
C ASP A 37 -6.43 -2.39 5.88
N TRP A 38 -7.39 -3.21 6.28
CA TRP A 38 -8.68 -3.38 5.60
C TRP A 38 -9.48 -2.08 5.57
N THR A 39 -9.36 -1.23 6.61
CA THR A 39 -10.05 0.06 6.66
C THR A 39 -9.50 1.03 5.62
N SER A 40 -8.18 1.17 5.53
CA SER A 40 -7.56 2.02 4.52
C SER A 40 -7.79 1.49 3.11
N ALA A 41 -7.79 0.17 2.92
CA ALA A 41 -8.17 -0.45 1.66
C ALA A 41 -9.63 -0.17 1.27
N ALA A 42 -10.57 -0.33 2.21
CA ALA A 42 -11.98 -0.07 1.97
C ALA A 42 -12.26 1.40 1.65
N THR A 43 -11.62 2.35 2.35
CA THR A 43 -11.75 3.78 2.06
C THR A 43 -11.27 4.14 0.66
N LEU A 44 -10.13 3.57 0.21
CA LEU A 44 -9.66 3.77 -1.15
C LEU A 44 -10.66 3.22 -2.19
N VAL A 45 -11.11 1.98 -2.00
CA VAL A 45 -12.08 1.33 -2.91
C VAL A 45 -13.38 2.13 -2.99
N ALA A 46 -13.91 2.57 -1.84
CA ALA A 46 -15.15 3.34 -1.78
C ALA A 46 -15.00 4.70 -2.47
N GLY A 47 -13.90 5.40 -2.24
CA GLY A 47 -13.65 6.70 -2.85
C GLY A 47 -13.40 6.60 -4.36
N ASP A 48 -12.67 5.58 -4.82
CA ASP A 48 -12.50 5.31 -6.25
C ASP A 48 -13.84 5.00 -6.93
N LEU A 49 -14.67 4.15 -6.30
CA LEU A 49 -16.00 3.83 -6.81
C LEU A 49 -16.89 5.07 -6.88
N ALA A 50 -16.87 5.90 -5.82
CA ALA A 50 -17.60 7.17 -5.79
C ALA A 50 -17.14 8.12 -6.90
N ALA A 51 -15.83 8.26 -7.12
CA ALA A 51 -15.28 9.09 -8.19
C ALA A 51 -15.77 8.66 -9.58
N LEU A 52 -15.76 7.36 -9.87
CA LEU A 52 -16.25 6.81 -11.14
C LEU A 52 -17.76 7.00 -11.32
N LEU A 53 -18.54 6.85 -10.23
CA LEU A 53 -19.98 7.11 -10.25
C LEU A 53 -20.31 8.59 -10.45
N VAL A 54 -19.54 9.49 -9.82
CA VAL A 54 -19.66 10.94 -10.01
C VAL A 54 -19.38 11.33 -11.45
N PHE A 55 -18.33 10.78 -12.06
CA PHE A 55 -18.05 10.98 -13.49
C PHE A 55 -19.23 10.55 -14.37
N ALA A 56 -19.77 9.35 -14.15
CA ALA A 56 -20.90 8.84 -14.92
C ALA A 56 -22.17 9.68 -14.72
N ALA A 57 -22.50 10.05 -13.47
CA ALA A 57 -23.65 10.86 -13.16
C ALA A 57 -23.55 12.26 -13.77
N ALA A 58 -22.40 12.92 -13.63
CA ALA A 58 -22.16 14.25 -14.19
C ALA A 58 -22.17 14.23 -15.73
N GLY A 59 -21.56 13.23 -16.35
CA GLY A 59 -21.59 13.05 -17.80
C GLY A 59 -23.01 12.90 -18.33
N ARG A 60 -23.83 12.03 -17.70
CA ARG A 60 -25.24 11.85 -18.05
C ARG A 60 -26.05 13.13 -17.88
N ALA A 61 -25.91 13.79 -16.73
CA ALA A 61 -26.62 15.05 -16.45
C ALA A 61 -26.29 16.13 -17.48
N ASN A 62 -25.03 16.24 -17.91
CA ASN A 62 -24.60 17.18 -18.94
C ASN A 62 -25.19 16.89 -20.33
N HIS A 63 -25.63 15.65 -20.58
CA HIS A 63 -26.33 15.24 -21.80
C HIS A 63 -27.87 15.28 -21.65
N GLY A 64 -28.40 15.79 -20.53
CA GLY A 64 -29.84 15.81 -20.26
C GLY A 64 -30.42 14.42 -19.96
N GLU A 65 -29.57 13.45 -19.65
CA GLU A 65 -29.99 12.09 -19.32
C GLU A 65 -30.31 11.97 -17.82
N GLY A 66 -31.35 11.18 -17.51
CA GLY A 66 -31.76 10.94 -16.12
C GLY A 66 -30.76 10.11 -15.30
N GLY A 67 -30.87 10.24 -13.97
CA GLY A 67 -30.11 9.47 -12.98
C GLY A 67 -30.64 8.05 -12.74
N GLY A 68 -30.28 7.47 -11.59
CA GLY A 68 -30.73 6.13 -11.18
C GLY A 68 -29.80 5.01 -11.62
N ALA A 69 -30.36 3.82 -11.91
CA ALA A 69 -29.59 2.62 -12.25
C ALA A 69 -28.71 2.79 -13.49
N GLU A 70 -29.12 3.66 -14.42
CA GLU A 70 -28.35 3.94 -15.65
C GLU A 70 -27.00 4.63 -15.40
N VAL A 71 -26.85 5.31 -14.26
CA VAL A 71 -25.54 5.83 -13.83
C VAL A 71 -24.57 4.67 -13.59
N ILE A 72 -25.04 3.61 -12.94
CA ILE A 72 -24.25 2.41 -12.67
C ILE A 72 -23.91 1.73 -14.00
N SER A 73 -24.88 1.53 -14.90
CA SER A 73 -24.64 0.97 -16.24
C SER A 73 -23.61 1.78 -17.05
N THR A 74 -23.59 3.09 -16.87
CA THR A 74 -22.64 4.00 -17.53
C THR A 74 -21.24 3.93 -16.91
N ALA A 75 -21.16 3.82 -15.59
CA ALA A 75 -19.90 3.69 -14.85
C ALA A 75 -19.28 2.30 -14.96
N LEU A 76 -20.09 1.25 -15.15
CA LEU A 76 -19.70 -0.15 -15.03
C LEU A 76 -18.45 -0.52 -15.83
N PRO A 77 -18.30 -0.14 -17.12
CA PRO A 77 -17.09 -0.47 -17.87
C PRO A 77 -15.83 0.13 -17.24
N PHE A 78 -15.91 1.35 -16.71
CA PHE A 78 -14.79 2.03 -16.05
C PHE A 78 -14.48 1.42 -14.68
N ILE A 79 -15.52 1.04 -13.92
CA ILE A 79 -15.38 0.31 -12.65
C ILE A 79 -14.63 -1.00 -12.90
N LEU A 80 -15.07 -1.78 -13.89
CA LEU A 80 -14.44 -3.05 -14.25
C LEU A 80 -13.00 -2.82 -14.72
N GLY A 81 -12.75 -1.86 -15.61
CA GLY A 81 -11.41 -1.54 -16.09
C GLY A 81 -10.47 -1.12 -14.95
N TRP A 82 -10.94 -0.26 -14.04
CA TRP A 82 -10.17 0.19 -12.89
C TRP A 82 -9.85 -0.95 -11.93
N PHE A 83 -10.86 -1.67 -11.44
CA PHE A 83 -10.66 -2.69 -10.42
C PHE A 83 -10.02 -3.98 -10.96
N ALA A 84 -10.06 -4.23 -12.27
CA ALA A 84 -9.30 -5.33 -12.88
C ALA A 84 -7.80 -5.03 -13.01
N THR A 85 -7.41 -3.76 -13.18
CA THR A 85 -6.02 -3.37 -13.51
C THR A 85 -5.27 -2.73 -12.36
N ALA A 86 -5.94 -1.90 -11.55
CA ALA A 86 -5.31 -1.18 -10.44
C ALA A 86 -4.63 -2.11 -9.41
N PRO A 87 -5.20 -3.26 -9.00
CA PRO A 87 -4.52 -4.19 -8.10
C PRO A 87 -3.19 -4.70 -8.67
N LEU A 88 -3.14 -5.00 -9.97
CA LEU A 88 -1.95 -5.50 -10.67
C LEU A 88 -0.83 -4.46 -10.72
N LEU A 89 -1.19 -3.17 -10.67
CA LEU A 89 -0.25 -2.06 -10.75
C LEU A 89 0.21 -1.54 -9.38
N GLY A 90 -0.27 -2.15 -8.28
CA GLY A 90 0.02 -1.72 -6.92
C GLY A 90 -0.91 -0.62 -6.40
N GLY A 91 -2.04 -0.37 -7.07
CA GLY A 91 -3.01 0.69 -6.75
C GLY A 91 -3.66 0.57 -5.37
N PHE A 92 -3.52 -0.59 -4.72
CA PHE A 92 -3.96 -0.87 -3.37
C PHE A 92 -2.81 -1.49 -2.55
N GLY A 93 -1.57 -1.05 -2.78
CA GLY A 93 -0.38 -1.42 -2.01
C GLY A 93 -0.06 -0.47 -0.85
N ALA A 94 1.09 -0.64 -0.20
CA ALA A 94 1.53 0.25 0.89
C ALA A 94 1.84 1.68 0.39
N GLU A 95 2.48 1.78 -0.79
CA GLU A 95 2.75 3.01 -1.54
C GLU A 95 1.49 3.87 -1.72
N ALA A 96 0.36 3.23 -2.04
CA ALA A 96 -0.91 3.90 -2.28
C ALA A 96 -1.59 4.43 -1.00
N ARG A 97 -1.15 3.99 0.19
CA ARG A 97 -1.86 4.23 1.45
C ARG A 97 -1.10 5.07 2.47
N LYS A 98 0.22 4.95 2.56
CA LYS A 98 0.95 5.39 3.78
C LYS A 98 2.19 6.24 3.54
N GLN A 99 2.51 6.56 2.28
CA GLN A 99 3.77 7.22 1.91
C GLN A 99 3.63 8.71 1.55
N GLY A 100 2.46 9.30 1.82
CA GLY A 100 2.18 10.71 1.56
C GLY A 100 1.62 11.00 0.17
N VAL A 101 1.46 12.30 -0.14
CA VAL A 101 0.70 12.78 -1.30
C VAL A 101 1.33 12.41 -2.63
N GLN A 102 2.64 12.60 -2.79
CA GLN A 102 3.31 12.37 -4.07
C GLN A 102 3.30 10.89 -4.50
N PRO A 103 3.64 9.90 -3.64
CA PRO A 103 3.54 8.48 -3.99
C PRO A 103 2.10 8.04 -4.29
N ALA A 104 1.12 8.55 -3.53
CA ALA A 104 -0.29 8.28 -3.77
C ALA A 104 -0.74 8.81 -5.15
N ALA A 105 -0.35 10.04 -5.49
CA ALA A 105 -0.65 10.67 -6.78
C ALA A 105 -0.03 9.90 -7.96
N LEU A 106 1.26 9.55 -7.87
CA LEU A 106 1.96 8.81 -8.92
C LEU A 106 1.38 7.41 -9.10
N THR A 107 1.08 6.71 -8.00
CA THR A 107 0.44 5.40 -8.05
C THR A 107 -0.95 5.48 -8.68
N ALA A 108 -1.75 6.48 -8.30
CA ALA A 108 -3.06 6.72 -8.89
C ALA A 108 -2.96 7.03 -10.40
N ALA A 109 -2.03 7.89 -10.79
CA ALA A 109 -1.80 8.25 -12.20
C ALA A 109 -1.37 7.04 -13.03
N LYS A 110 -0.47 6.20 -12.51
CA LYS A 110 -0.08 4.93 -13.15
C LYS A 110 -1.27 3.99 -13.34
N CYS A 111 -2.10 3.83 -12.32
CA CYS A 111 -3.31 2.98 -12.41
C CYS A 111 -4.32 3.57 -13.39
N TRP A 112 -4.48 4.89 -13.42
CA TRP A 112 -5.38 5.62 -14.33
C TRP A 112 -4.99 5.46 -15.79
N ALA A 113 -3.69 5.57 -16.08
CA ALA A 113 -3.16 5.43 -17.43
C ALA A 113 -3.45 4.07 -18.08
N VAL A 114 -3.78 3.05 -17.29
CA VAL A 114 -4.17 1.72 -17.78
C VAL A 114 -5.67 1.46 -17.58
N GLY A 115 -6.19 1.69 -16.38
CA GLY A 115 -7.55 1.31 -16.01
C GLY A 115 -8.65 2.06 -16.75
N ILE A 116 -8.47 3.37 -17.00
CA ILE A 116 -9.48 4.13 -17.76
C ILE A 116 -9.48 3.74 -19.25
N PRO A 117 -8.33 3.60 -19.93
CA PRO A 117 -8.30 3.00 -21.27
C PRO A 117 -8.93 1.60 -21.34
N THR A 118 -8.65 0.73 -20.36
CA THR A 118 -9.32 -0.58 -20.27
C THR A 118 -10.84 -0.42 -20.15
N GLY A 119 -11.31 0.53 -19.35
CA GLY A 119 -12.75 0.82 -19.24
C GLY A 119 -13.38 1.35 -20.53
N LEU A 120 -12.65 2.17 -21.30
CA LEU A 120 -13.07 2.65 -22.62
C LEU A 120 -13.16 1.50 -23.63
N LEU A 121 -12.19 0.59 -23.62
CA LEU A 121 -12.20 -0.62 -24.45
C LEU A 121 -13.40 -1.50 -24.10
N LEU A 122 -13.61 -1.80 -22.81
CA LEU A 122 -14.77 -2.56 -22.34
C LEU A 122 -16.08 -1.89 -22.75
N ARG A 123 -16.18 -0.56 -22.62
CA ARG A 123 -17.36 0.19 -23.06
C ARG A 123 -17.61 0.01 -24.55
N GLY A 124 -16.57 0.13 -25.37
CA GLY A 124 -16.68 -0.03 -26.81
C GLY A 124 -17.15 -1.43 -27.20
N LEU A 125 -16.61 -2.46 -26.53
CA LEU A 125 -17.04 -3.86 -26.71
C LEU A 125 -18.51 -4.07 -26.30
N LEU A 126 -18.91 -3.55 -25.13
CA LEU A 126 -20.27 -3.68 -24.62
C LEU A 126 -21.32 -2.90 -25.44
N ARG A 127 -20.91 -1.80 -26.08
CA ARG A 127 -21.80 -0.97 -26.91
C ARG A 127 -21.74 -1.32 -28.41
N GLY A 128 -20.74 -2.07 -28.85
CA GLY A 128 -20.57 -2.47 -30.25
C GLY A 128 -19.96 -1.41 -31.16
N TYR A 129 -19.40 -0.32 -30.61
CA TYR A 129 -18.75 0.73 -31.40
C TYR A 129 -17.68 1.48 -30.58
N VAL A 130 -16.71 2.08 -31.27
CA VAL A 130 -15.64 2.87 -30.63
C VAL A 130 -16.22 4.20 -30.13
N PRO A 131 -16.04 4.58 -28.85
CA PRO A 131 -16.54 5.84 -28.34
C PRO A 131 -15.99 7.06 -29.13
N PRO A 132 -16.77 8.14 -29.28
CA PRO A 132 -16.31 9.35 -29.95
C PRO A 132 -15.04 9.93 -29.29
N VAL A 133 -14.14 10.51 -30.10
CA VAL A 133 -12.88 11.11 -29.61
C VAL A 133 -13.09 12.12 -28.47
N PRO A 134 -14.08 13.03 -28.51
CA PRO A 134 -14.34 13.94 -27.38
C PRO A 134 -14.69 13.20 -26.09
N PHE A 135 -15.47 12.12 -26.19
CA PHE A 135 -15.83 11.30 -25.04
C PHE A 135 -14.59 10.61 -24.45
N ILE A 136 -13.69 10.09 -25.28
CA ILE A 136 -12.42 9.51 -24.83
C ILE A 136 -11.58 10.54 -24.09
N ALA A 137 -11.39 11.73 -24.67
CA ALA A 137 -10.58 12.79 -24.08
C ALA A 137 -11.13 13.26 -22.72
N VAL A 138 -12.44 13.54 -22.65
CA VAL A 138 -13.11 13.97 -21.41
C VAL A 138 -13.09 12.85 -20.37
N SER A 139 -13.34 11.60 -20.76
CA SER A 139 -13.28 10.45 -19.85
C SER A 139 -11.89 10.29 -19.24
N MET A 140 -10.84 10.40 -20.05
CA MET A 140 -9.46 10.35 -19.57
C MET A 140 -9.18 11.49 -18.60
N ALA A 141 -9.43 12.73 -19.00
CA ALA A 141 -9.11 13.91 -18.21
C ALA A 141 -9.87 13.96 -16.88
N VAL A 142 -11.20 13.82 -16.90
CA VAL A 142 -12.05 13.96 -15.72
C VAL A 142 -11.80 12.83 -14.73
N ASN A 143 -11.73 11.57 -15.19
CA ASN A 143 -11.40 10.47 -14.26
C ASN A 143 -9.97 10.59 -13.71
N GLY A 144 -9.03 11.12 -14.50
CA GLY A 144 -7.66 11.39 -14.02
C GLY A 144 -7.67 12.38 -12.86
N VAL A 145 -8.34 13.52 -13.04
CA VAL A 145 -8.49 14.53 -11.99
C VAL A 145 -9.20 13.96 -10.76
N LEU A 146 -10.30 13.24 -10.94
CA LEU A 146 -11.08 12.71 -9.82
C LEU A 146 -10.30 11.66 -9.03
N LEU A 147 -9.72 10.65 -9.70
CA LEU A 147 -9.03 9.54 -9.04
C LEU A 147 -7.70 9.97 -8.40
N VAL A 148 -6.89 10.74 -9.14
CA VAL A 148 -5.63 11.26 -8.61
C VAL A 148 -5.90 12.29 -7.52
N GLY A 149 -6.86 13.20 -7.74
CA GLY A 149 -7.22 14.26 -6.81
C GLY A 149 -7.75 13.74 -5.48
N TRP A 150 -8.73 12.82 -5.51
CA TRP A 150 -9.26 12.21 -4.28
C TRP A 150 -8.18 11.45 -3.51
N ARG A 151 -7.38 10.61 -4.17
CA ARG A 151 -6.33 9.84 -3.51
C ARG A 151 -5.25 10.73 -2.90
N SER A 152 -4.91 11.82 -3.59
CA SER A 152 -4.00 12.85 -3.08
C SER A 152 -4.59 13.57 -1.86
N ALA A 153 -5.88 13.91 -1.90
CA ALA A 153 -6.58 14.54 -0.79
C ALA A 153 -6.67 13.62 0.44
N LEU A 154 -6.98 12.34 0.23
CA LEU A 154 -6.97 11.32 1.28
C LEU A 154 -5.58 11.21 1.90
N ALA A 155 -4.53 11.10 1.06
CA ALA A 155 -3.15 11.01 1.52
C ALA A 155 -2.68 12.26 2.27
N ALA A 156 -3.20 13.45 1.92
CA ALA A 156 -2.93 14.69 2.65
C ALA A 156 -3.66 14.74 4.01
N ALA A 157 -4.87 14.16 4.09
CA ALA A 157 -5.66 14.10 5.30
C ALA A 157 -5.13 13.04 6.30
N THR A 158 -4.49 11.98 5.81
CA THR A 158 -3.86 10.95 6.63
C THR A 158 -2.41 11.31 6.93
N LYS A 159 -1.99 11.20 8.20
CA LYS A 159 -0.56 11.38 8.54
C LYS A 159 0.27 10.31 7.81
N PRO A 160 1.35 10.68 7.10
CA PRO A 160 2.29 9.69 6.57
C PRO A 160 2.75 8.78 7.69
N ALA A 161 2.88 7.49 7.42
CA ALA A 161 3.55 6.62 8.38
C ALA A 161 4.96 7.17 8.58
N GLU A 162 5.35 7.36 9.84
CA GLU A 162 6.70 7.83 10.16
C GLU A 162 7.69 6.84 9.52
N PRO A 163 8.60 7.30 8.65
CA PRO A 163 9.57 6.42 8.05
C PRO A 163 10.29 5.69 9.18
N ASP A 164 10.55 4.39 9.00
CA ASP A 164 11.28 3.57 9.96
C ASP A 164 12.73 4.13 10.06
N THR A 165 12.90 5.21 10.81
CA THR A 165 14.22 5.72 11.11
C THR A 165 14.84 4.72 12.06
N VAL A 166 16.10 4.34 11.81
CA VAL A 166 16.85 3.39 12.66
C VAL A 166 16.81 3.77 14.16
N LYS A 167 16.48 5.02 14.49
CA LYS A 167 16.36 5.56 15.85
C LYS A 167 15.08 5.15 16.61
N THR A 168 14.00 4.75 15.93
CA THR A 168 12.74 4.30 16.58
C THR A 168 12.69 2.80 16.85
N ARG A 169 13.74 2.04 16.50
CA ARG A 169 13.95 0.66 16.97
C ARG A 169 14.28 0.69 18.47
N ARG A 170 13.29 1.05 19.29
CA ARG A 170 13.34 0.95 20.75
C ARG A 170 13.47 -0.54 21.04
N ASP A 171 14.66 -0.97 21.44
CA ASP A 171 14.93 -2.33 21.86
C ASP A 171 13.84 -2.75 22.86
N ARG A 172 12.95 -3.63 22.38
CA ARG A 172 11.91 -4.22 23.20
C ARG A 172 12.68 -5.08 24.20
N ARG A 173 12.86 -4.56 25.42
CA ARG A 173 13.39 -5.33 26.54
C ARG A 173 12.53 -6.59 26.64
N GLY A 174 13.13 -7.75 26.34
CA GLY A 174 12.44 -9.03 26.41
C GLY A 174 11.83 -9.21 27.80
N ASN A 175 10.58 -9.63 27.83
CA ASN A 175 9.87 -9.91 29.06
C ASN A 175 10.43 -11.23 29.64
N PRO A 176 10.75 -11.36 30.95
CA PRO A 176 11.19 -12.63 31.55
C PRO A 176 10.24 -13.81 31.29
N PHE A 177 8.98 -13.54 30.96
CA PHE A 177 8.02 -14.56 30.54
C PHE A 177 8.24 -15.08 29.10
N GLU A 178 8.70 -14.25 28.16
CA GLU A 178 9.11 -14.73 26.81
C GLU A 178 10.33 -15.67 26.92
N PHE A 179 11.23 -15.38 27.86
CA PHE A 179 12.34 -16.26 28.19
C PHE A 179 11.87 -17.61 28.72
N LEU A 180 10.87 -17.63 29.62
CA LEU A 180 10.27 -18.87 30.14
C LEU A 180 9.56 -19.68 29.05
N GLU A 181 8.85 -19.02 28.13
CA GLU A 181 8.19 -19.69 27.00
C GLU A 181 9.21 -20.32 26.03
N LEU A 182 10.31 -19.63 25.75
CA LEU A 182 11.42 -20.18 24.97
C LEU A 182 12.03 -21.41 25.65
N LEU A 183 12.21 -21.35 26.97
CA LEU A 183 12.76 -22.44 27.78
C LEU A 183 11.87 -23.69 27.73
N MET A 184 10.56 -23.50 27.94
CA MET A 184 9.55 -24.57 27.81
C MET A 184 9.49 -25.16 26.40
N SER A 185 9.67 -24.34 25.36
CA SER A 185 9.63 -24.81 23.97
C SER A 185 10.82 -25.73 23.62
N LEU A 186 11.98 -25.49 24.25
CA LEU A 186 13.20 -26.29 24.07
C LEU A 186 13.09 -27.66 24.75
N THR A 187 12.43 -27.73 25.91
CA THR A 187 12.27 -28.99 26.65
C THR A 187 11.24 -29.92 26.01
N LYS A 188 10.24 -29.38 25.31
CA LYS A 188 9.14 -30.17 24.72
C LYS A 188 9.52 -30.96 23.47
N ARG A 189 10.76 -30.85 23.01
CA ARG A 189 11.27 -31.41 21.75
C ARG A 189 12.17 -32.63 21.93
N TRP A 190 12.39 -33.06 23.17
CA TRP A 190 13.00 -34.33 23.56
C TRP A 190 11.97 -35.18 24.29
#